data_AF-A0A829PU89-F1
#
_entry.id   AF-A0A829PU89-F1
#
_cell.length_a   1.000
_cell.length_b   1.000
_cell.length_c   1.000
_cell.angle_alpha   90.00
_cell.angle_beta   90.00
_cell.angle_gamma   90.00
#
_symmetry.space_group_name_H-M   'P 1'
#
loop_
_entity.id
_entity.type
_entity.pdbx_description
1 polymer ?
#
loop_
_entity_poly.entity_id
_entity_poly.type
_entity_poly.pdbx_seq_one_letter_code
_entity_poly.pdbx_strand_id
1 'polypeptide(L)'
;MISYATLTVLAAVVEVVLVVCVFVYVRRLQRRHTTPISERIGSSAAVLTKLRKRRPMSQEEFDHARQVIADRGSLLVYSIPAAIFTLGCFYVAGSLEQLHGATPSERTFLGVIPMITSTSLTLRLLKNMQLKRRLKQSESAIPAQSRT
;
A
#
# COMPACT_ATOMS: atom_id res chain seq x y z
N MET A 1 33.64 -6.22 2.59
CA MET A 1 32.88 -4.95 2.62
C MET A 1 32.01 -4.90 1.38
N ILE A 2 30.70 -4.65 1.49
CA ILE A 2 29.80 -4.51 0.33
C ILE A 2 30.02 -3.10 -0.25
N SER A 3 30.30 -2.99 -1.56
CA SER A 3 30.50 -1.69 -2.22
C SER A 3 29.17 -0.98 -2.53
N TYR A 4 29.20 0.34 -2.70
CA TYR A 4 28.03 1.12 -3.11
C TYR A 4 27.53 0.73 -4.50
N ALA A 5 28.43 0.38 -5.43
CA ALA A 5 28.07 -0.22 -6.70
C ALA A 5 27.22 -1.49 -6.53
N THR A 6 27.61 -2.40 -5.62
CA THR A 6 26.85 -3.63 -5.35
C THR A 6 25.46 -3.32 -4.79
N LEU A 7 25.37 -2.38 -3.85
CA LEU A 7 24.09 -1.93 -3.30
C LEU A 7 23.18 -1.30 -4.37
N THR A 8 23.77 -0.52 -5.28
CA THR A 8 23.04 0.15 -6.36
C THR A 8 22.45 -0.87 -7.34
N VAL A 9 23.26 -1.83 -7.78
CA VAL A 9 22.80 -2.91 -8.67
C VAL A 9 21.73 -3.75 -8.00
N LEU A 10 21.94 -4.13 -6.73
CA LEU A 10 20.94 -4.89 -5.97
C LEU A 10 19.62 -4.12 -5.84
N ALA A 11 19.69 -2.83 -5.48
CA ALA A 11 18.51 -1.98 -5.37
C ALA A 11 17.79 -1.85 -6.72
N ALA A 12 18.50 -1.71 -7.83
CA ALA A 12 17.90 -1.66 -9.16
C ALA A 12 17.16 -2.96 -9.52
N VAL A 13 17.77 -4.12 -9.26
CA VAL A 13 17.14 -5.43 -9.52
C VAL A 13 15.88 -5.60 -8.67
N VAL A 14 15.97 -5.30 -7.37
CA VAL A 14 14.82 -5.36 -6.45
C VAL A 14 13.71 -4.40 -6.90
N GLU A 15 14.07 -3.18 -7.31
CA GLU A 15 13.12 -2.18 -7.80
C GLU A 15 12.34 -2.68 -9.02
N VAL A 16 13.01 -3.29 -10.00
CA VAL A 16 12.35 -3.86 -11.19
C VAL A 16 11.32 -4.92 -10.78
N VAL A 17 11.68 -5.83 -9.86
CA VAL A 17 10.76 -6.86 -9.36
C VAL A 17 9.55 -6.24 -8.65
N LEU A 18 9.79 -5.22 -7.82
CA LEU A 18 8.74 -4.52 -7.09
C LEU A 18 7.80 -3.76 -8.03
N VAL A 19 8.33 -3.09 -9.04
CA VAL A 19 7.54 -2.40 -10.08
C VAL A 19 6.65 -3.40 -10.84
N VAL A 20 7.16 -4.58 -11.18
CA VAL A 20 6.34 -5.64 -11.78
C VAL A 20 5.21 -6.07 -10.83
N CYS A 21 5.49 -6.22 -9.53
CA CYS A 21 4.46 -6.54 -8.54
C CYS A 21 3.40 -5.43 -8.43
N VAL A 22 3.81 -4.17 -8.43
CA VAL A 22 2.91 -3.00 -8.44
C VAL A 22 2.05 -3.01 -9.70
N PHE A 23 2.63 -3.28 -10.86
CA PHE A 23 1.90 -3.36 -12.12
C PHE A 23 0.84 -4.47 -12.09
N VAL A 24 1.19 -5.66 -11.60
CA VAL A 24 0.24 -6.77 -11.40
C VAL A 24 -0.86 -6.37 -10.43
N TYR A 25 -0.53 -5.69 -9.33
CA TYR A 25 -1.50 -5.19 -8.36
C TYR A 25 -2.48 -4.21 -8.99
N VAL A 26 -1.98 -3.21 -9.71
CA VAL A 26 -2.80 -2.19 -10.39
C VAL A 26 -3.68 -2.82 -11.47
N ARG A 27 -3.14 -3.73 -12.29
CA ARG A 27 -3.95 -4.47 -13.27
C ARG A 27 -5.04 -5.29 -12.60
N ARG A 28 -4.74 -5.94 -11.48
CA ARG A 28 -5.73 -6.66 -10.68
C ARG A 28 -6.79 -5.71 -10.12
N LEU A 29 -6.46 -4.47 -9.77
CA LEU A 29 -7.44 -3.47 -9.34
C LEU A 29 -8.32 -3.00 -10.51
N GLN A 30 -7.74 -2.73 -11.67
CA GLN A 30 -8.45 -2.25 -12.86
C GLN A 30 -9.41 -3.28 -13.44
N ARG A 31 -9.07 -4.57 -13.41
CA ARG A 31 -9.93 -5.66 -13.91
C ARG A 31 -11.11 -5.99 -12.99
N ARG A 32 -11.28 -5.29 -11.87
CA ARG A 32 -12.38 -5.56 -10.92
C ARG A 32 -13.67 -4.93 -11.41
N HIS A 33 -14.76 -5.66 -11.16
CA HIS A 33 -16.11 -5.14 -11.32
C HIS A 33 -16.32 -3.96 -10.36
N THR A 34 -16.64 -2.80 -10.92
CA THR A 34 -17.06 -1.62 -10.16
C THR A 34 -18.46 -1.89 -9.60
N THR A 35 -18.64 -1.72 -8.29
CA THR A 35 -19.99 -1.70 -7.70
C THR A 35 -20.60 -0.32 -7.90
N PRO A 36 -21.94 -0.16 -8.00
CA PRO A 36 -22.58 1.15 -8.23
C PRO A 36 -22.23 2.20 -7.16
N ILE A 37 -21.97 1.76 -5.93
CA ILE A 37 -21.48 2.61 -4.82
C ILE A 37 -20.05 3.11 -5.06
N SER A 38 -19.22 2.35 -5.80
CA SER A 38 -17.83 2.68 -6.08
C SER A 38 -17.66 3.90 -7.00
N GLU A 39 -18.67 4.28 -7.77
CA GLU A 39 -18.60 5.44 -8.68
C GLU A 39 -18.83 6.78 -7.95
N ARG A 40 -19.42 6.76 -6.75
CA ARG A 40 -19.57 7.98 -5.95
C ARG A 40 -18.25 8.36 -5.31
N ILE A 41 -17.73 9.54 -5.67
CA ILE A 41 -16.55 10.14 -5.05
C ILE A 41 -16.77 10.20 -3.52
N GLY A 42 -15.86 9.59 -2.76
CA GLY A 42 -15.91 9.56 -1.29
C GLY A 42 -16.69 8.40 -0.67
N SER A 43 -17.33 7.51 -1.45
CA SER A 43 -18.08 6.37 -0.95
C SER A 43 -17.22 5.45 -0.06
N SER A 44 -16.01 5.12 -0.50
CA SER A 44 -15.09 4.29 0.30
C SER A 44 -14.68 4.96 1.61
N ALA A 45 -14.54 6.28 1.65
CA ALA A 45 -14.23 7.01 2.89
C ALA A 45 -15.43 7.03 3.86
N ALA A 46 -16.64 7.23 3.34
CA ALA A 46 -17.87 7.20 4.12
C ALA A 46 -18.13 5.80 4.71
N VAL A 47 -18.02 4.76 3.89
CA VAL A 47 -18.18 3.34 4.26
C VAL A 47 -17.15 2.94 5.32
N LEU A 48 -15.86 3.27 5.13
CA LEU A 48 -14.83 2.98 6.14
C LEU A 48 -15.04 3.78 7.43
N THR A 49 -15.62 4.98 7.36
CA THR A 49 -15.95 5.78 8.55
C THR A 49 -17.11 5.16 9.32
N LYS A 50 -18.16 4.69 8.64
CA LYS A 50 -19.27 3.95 9.25
C LYS A 50 -18.76 2.68 9.93
N LEU A 51 -17.92 1.90 9.24
CA LEU A 51 -17.29 0.70 9.81
C LEU A 51 -16.41 1.02 11.03
N ARG A 52 -15.60 2.09 10.97
CA ARG A 52 -14.76 2.51 12.10
C ARG A 52 -15.61 2.92 13.32
N LYS A 53 -16.73 3.61 13.09
CA LYS A 53 -17.66 4.08 14.12
C LYS A 53 -18.72 3.05 14.53
N ARG A 54 -18.70 1.82 13.98
CA ARG A 54 -19.73 0.77 14.20
C ARG A 54 -21.16 1.26 13.96
N ARG A 55 -21.35 2.11 12.94
CA ARG A 55 -22.68 2.59 12.56
C ARG A 55 -23.41 1.52 11.75
N PRO A 56 -24.76 1.50 11.76
CA PRO A 56 -25.52 0.64 10.86
C PRO A 56 -25.15 0.93 9.40
N MET A 57 -24.98 -0.14 8.62
CA MET A 57 -24.62 -0.11 7.19
C MET A 57 -25.61 -1.00 6.44
N SER A 58 -25.97 -0.61 5.22
CA SER A 58 -26.73 -1.49 4.34
C SER A 58 -25.86 -2.67 3.86
N GLN A 59 -26.49 -3.72 3.34
CA GLN A 59 -25.78 -4.88 2.80
C GLN A 59 -24.82 -4.48 1.65
N GLU A 60 -25.25 -3.59 0.76
CA GLU A 60 -24.41 -3.06 -0.33
C GLU A 60 -23.19 -2.28 0.19
N GLU A 61 -23.36 -1.49 1.26
CA GLU A 61 -22.26 -0.77 1.90
C GLU A 61 -21.27 -1.74 2.57
N PHE A 62 -21.77 -2.83 3.14
CA PHE A 62 -20.94 -3.87 3.74
C PHE A 62 -20.12 -4.64 2.70
N ASP A 63 -20.73 -5.02 1.57
CA ASP A 63 -20.04 -5.71 0.48
C ASP A 63 -18.98 -4.80 -0.16
N HIS A 64 -19.27 -3.51 -0.33
CA HIS A 64 -18.27 -2.53 -0.77
C HIS A 64 -17.13 -2.37 0.27
N ALA A 65 -17.44 -2.35 1.58
CA ALA A 65 -16.42 -2.29 2.64
C ALA A 65 -15.51 -3.52 2.61
N ARG A 66 -16.09 -4.72 2.41
CA ARG A 66 -15.38 -5.99 2.29
C ARG A 66 -14.41 -5.97 1.12
N GLN A 67 -14.86 -5.48 -0.03
CA GLN A 67 -14.03 -5.35 -1.23
C GLN A 67 -12.85 -4.39 -0.99
N VAL A 68 -13.10 -3.19 -0.46
CA VAL A 68 -12.04 -2.20 -0.16
C VAL A 68 -11.02 -2.73 0.85
N ILE A 69 -11.48 -3.47 1.87
CA ILE A 69 -10.60 -4.06 2.88
C ILE A 69 -9.80 -5.23 2.31
N ALA A 70 -10.40 -6.07 1.47
CA ALA A 70 -9.69 -7.15 0.79
C ALA A 70 -8.53 -6.61 -0.07
N ASP A 71 -8.73 -5.44 -0.69
CA ASP A 71 -7.76 -4.81 -1.58
C ASP A 71 -6.60 -4.18 -0.82
N ARG A 72 -6.92 -3.53 0.30
CA ARG A 72 -5.93 -2.96 1.23
C ARG A 72 -5.23 -4.01 2.09
N GLY A 73 -5.80 -5.21 2.19
CA GLY A 73 -5.24 -6.34 2.93
C GLY A 73 -4.43 -7.32 2.08
N SER A 74 -4.30 -7.07 0.78
CA SER A 74 -3.51 -7.88 -0.14
C SER A 74 -2.01 -7.67 0.09
N LEU A 75 -1.21 -8.74 0.14
CA LEU A 75 0.25 -8.63 0.29
C LEU A 75 0.89 -7.78 -0.82
N LEU A 76 0.32 -7.84 -2.03
CA LEU A 76 0.77 -7.06 -3.18
C LEU A 76 0.70 -5.54 -2.94
N VAL A 77 -0.17 -5.04 -2.05
CA VAL A 77 -0.26 -3.60 -1.78
C VAL A 77 1.04 -3.06 -1.15
N TYR A 78 1.80 -3.92 -0.47
CA TYR A 78 3.09 -3.56 0.14
C TYR A 78 4.20 -3.40 -0.90
N SER A 79 4.00 -3.87 -2.14
CA SER A 79 4.95 -3.61 -3.24
C SER A 79 5.06 -2.11 -3.56
N ILE A 80 3.99 -1.33 -3.33
CA ILE A 80 3.96 0.11 -3.58
C ILE A 80 4.95 0.86 -2.66
N PRO A 81 4.81 0.80 -1.31
CA PRO A 81 5.80 1.42 -0.45
C PRO A 81 7.18 0.79 -0.61
N ALA A 82 7.28 -0.54 -0.78
CA ALA A 82 8.59 -1.17 -0.97
C ALA A 82 9.33 -0.62 -2.20
N ALA A 83 8.64 -0.37 -3.32
CA ALA A 83 9.22 0.24 -4.52
C ALA A 83 9.70 1.66 -4.22
N ILE A 84 8.86 2.50 -3.61
CA ILE A 84 9.24 3.88 -3.24
C ILE A 84 10.48 3.89 -2.32
N PHE A 85 10.56 2.95 -1.38
CA PHE A 85 11.70 2.82 -0.48
C PHE A 85 12.98 2.40 -1.23
N THR A 86 12.85 1.37 -2.07
CA THR A 86 13.98 0.81 -2.83
C THR A 86 14.50 1.79 -3.86
N LEU A 87 13.62 2.55 -4.52
CA LEU A 87 13.99 3.68 -5.37
C LEU A 87 14.81 4.74 -4.61
N GLY A 88 14.44 5.05 -3.37
CA GLY A 88 15.23 5.90 -2.50
C GLY A 88 16.62 5.32 -2.22
N CYS A 89 16.71 4.01 -1.95
CA CYS A 89 17.98 3.33 -1.70
C CYS A 89 18.88 3.35 -2.93
N PHE A 90 18.30 3.05 -4.09
CA PHE A 90 18.98 3.11 -5.38
C PHE A 90 19.58 4.51 -5.62
N TYR A 91 18.79 5.57 -5.37
CA TYR A 91 19.25 6.94 -5.55
C TYR A 91 20.44 7.28 -4.63
N VAL A 92 20.34 6.98 -3.33
CA VAL A 92 21.40 7.31 -2.36
C VAL A 92 22.66 6.49 -2.64
N ALA A 93 22.53 5.18 -2.84
CA ALA A 93 23.67 4.30 -3.11
C ALA A 93 24.37 4.66 -4.43
N GLY A 94 23.59 4.93 -5.49
CA GLY A 94 24.14 5.33 -6.79
C GLY A 94 24.82 6.70 -6.74
N SER A 95 24.26 7.64 -5.97
CA SER A 95 24.88 8.95 -5.75
C SER A 95 26.19 8.84 -4.97
N LEU A 96 26.25 7.99 -3.95
CA LEU A 96 27.48 7.74 -3.19
C LEU A 96 28.55 7.07 -4.04
N GLU A 97 28.16 6.15 -4.92
CA GLU A 97 29.10 5.52 -5.85
C GLU A 97 29.72 6.52 -6.82
N GLN A 98 28.91 7.42 -7.39
CA GLN A 98 29.41 8.45 -8.31
C GLN A 98 30.45 9.39 -7.69
N LEU A 99 30.47 9.51 -6.36
CA LEU A 99 31.40 10.39 -5.67
C LEU A 99 32.83 9.85 -5.62
N HIS A 100 33.07 8.56 -5.87
CA HIS A 100 34.41 7.94 -5.84
C HIS A 100 35.25 8.32 -4.60
N GLY A 101 34.61 8.52 -3.44
CA GLY A 101 35.27 8.93 -2.19
C GLY A 101 35.31 10.44 -1.89
N ALA A 102 34.75 11.28 -2.75
CA ALA A 102 34.54 12.70 -2.46
C ALA A 102 33.52 12.91 -1.32
N THR A 103 33.45 14.13 -0.78
CA THR A 103 32.49 14.48 0.28
C THR A 103 31.06 14.59 -0.26
N PRO A 104 30.07 13.86 0.32
CA PRO A 104 28.67 13.93 -0.11
C PRO A 104 28.04 15.30 0.16
N SER A 105 27.28 15.80 -0.82
CA SER A 105 26.41 16.97 -0.64
C SER A 105 25.01 16.54 -0.18
N GLU A 106 24.19 17.51 0.26
CA GLU A 106 22.80 17.26 0.67
C GLU A 106 21.97 16.57 -0.42
N ARG A 107 22.27 16.85 -1.70
CA ARG A 107 21.62 16.25 -2.86
C ARG A 107 21.70 14.72 -2.82
N THR A 108 22.82 14.15 -2.37
CA THR A 108 23.03 12.69 -2.24
C THR A 108 21.95 12.03 -1.38
N PHE A 109 21.36 12.77 -0.44
CA PHE A 109 20.38 12.25 0.52
C PHE A 109 18.93 12.55 0.17
N LEU A 110 18.63 13.12 -1.01
CA LEU A 110 17.24 13.37 -1.42
C LEU A 110 16.39 12.09 -1.47
N GLY A 111 17.01 10.94 -1.71
CA GLY A 111 16.36 9.62 -1.66
C GLY A 111 15.85 9.21 -0.26
N VAL A 112 16.25 9.90 0.82
CA VAL A 112 15.72 9.63 2.17
C VAL A 112 14.27 10.11 2.33
N ILE A 113 13.88 11.17 1.62
CA ILE A 113 12.50 11.71 1.65
C ILE A 113 11.48 10.65 1.21
N PRO A 114 11.65 9.97 0.05
CA PRO A 114 10.74 8.89 -0.35
C PRO A 114 10.81 7.69 0.60
N MET A 115 11.96 7.38 1.22
CA MET A 115 12.03 6.31 2.24
C MET A 115 11.15 6.60 3.45
N ILE A 116 11.19 7.83 3.98
CA ILE A 116 10.36 8.24 5.12
C ILE A 116 8.89 8.20 4.73
N THR A 117 8.56 8.75 3.56
CA THR A 117 7.20 8.74 3.02
C THR A 117 6.66 7.32 2.91
N SER A 118 7.44 6.40 2.32
CA SER A 118 7.10 4.99 2.17
C SER A 118 6.87 4.29 3.51
N THR A 119 7.74 4.57 4.50
CA THR A 119 7.60 4.00 5.85
C THR A 119 6.27 4.41 6.46
N SER A 120 5.90 5.69 6.34
CA SER A 120 4.62 6.19 6.83
C SER A 120 3.43 5.52 6.13
N LEU A 121 3.53 5.25 4.82
CA LEU A 121 2.52 4.54 4.04
C LEU A 121 2.37 3.09 4.52
N THR A 122 3.48 2.40 4.76
CA THR A 122 3.50 1.04 5.30
C THR A 122 2.80 0.96 6.65
N LEU A 123 3.05 1.91 7.56
CA LEU A 123 2.36 1.99 8.85
C LEU A 123 0.85 2.20 8.69
N ARG A 124 0.43 3.03 7.73
CA ARG A 124 -1.01 3.22 7.42
C ARG A 124 -1.65 1.94 6.89
N LEU A 125 -0.95 1.17 6.05
CA LEU A 125 -1.41 -0.13 5.55
C LEU A 125 -1.53 -1.17 6.68
N LEU A 126 -0.54 -1.24 7.58
CA LEU A 126 -0.60 -2.09 8.76
C LEU A 126 -1.77 -1.74 9.68
N LYS A 127 -2.05 -0.45 9.88
CA LYS A 127 -3.24 -0.01 10.65
C LYS A 127 -4.56 -0.44 10.00
N ASN A 128 -4.62 -0.57 8.67
CA ASN A 128 -5.83 -1.08 7.99
C ASN A 128 -6.14 -2.55 8.36
N MET A 129 -5.16 -3.34 8.83
CA MET A 129 -5.42 -4.70 9.34
C MET A 129 -6.35 -4.70 10.56
N GLN A 130 -6.38 -3.62 11.36
CA GLN A 130 -7.35 -3.47 12.44
C GLN A 130 -8.78 -3.31 11.91
N LEU A 131 -8.95 -2.63 10.77
CA LEU A 131 -10.25 -2.52 10.10
C LEU A 131 -10.70 -3.87 9.53
N LYS A 132 -9.77 -4.67 9.00
CA LYS A 132 -10.04 -6.07 8.60
C LYS A 132 -10.56 -6.91 9.77
N ARG A 133 -9.95 -6.79 10.96
CA ARG A 133 -10.44 -7.46 12.17
C ARG A 133 -11.83 -6.98 12.57
N ARG A 134 -12.10 -5.67 12.50
CA ARG A 134 -13.42 -5.10 12.82
C ARG A 134 -14.52 -5.53 11.86
N LEU A 135 -14.22 -5.64 10.57
CA LEU A 135 -15.17 -6.17 9.58
C LEU A 135 -15.57 -7.61 9.92
N LYS A 136 -14.60 -8.47 10.26
CA LYS A 136 -14.86 -9.86 10.66
C LYS A 136 -15.76 -9.94 11.91
N GLN A 137 -15.58 -9.03 12.87
CA GLN A 137 -16.43 -8.94 14.05
C GLN A 137 -17.87 -8.50 13.73
N SER A 138 -18.01 -7.55 12.80
CA SER A 138 -19.34 -7.13 12.31
C SER A 138 -20.04 -8.25 11.54
N GLU A 139 -19.32 -9.03 10.73
CA GLU A 139 -19.86 -10.20 10.00
C GLU A 139 -20.42 -11.25 10.97
N SER A 140 -19.73 -11.52 12.09
CA SER A 140 -20.21 -12.44 13.13
C SER A 140 -21.38 -11.90 13.96
N ALA A 141 -21.67 -10.60 13.90
CA ALA A 141 -22.75 -9.96 14.65
C ALA A 141 -24.03 -9.79 13.83
N ILE A 142 -24.02 -10.10 12.52
CA ILE A 142 -25.21 -10.12 11.68
C ILE A 142 -25.91 -11.48 11.90
N PRO A 143 -27.12 -11.52 12.50
CA PRO A 143 -27.87 -12.76 12.67
C PRO A 143 -28.28 -13.33 11.30
N ALA A 144 -28.39 -14.65 11.19
CA ALA A 144 -28.68 -15.42 9.97
C ALA A 144 -30.10 -15.22 9.38
N GLN A 145 -30.69 -14.03 9.48
CA GLN A 145 -32.13 -13.79 9.25
C GLN A 145 -32.48 -12.99 7.99
N SER A 146 -31.54 -12.71 7.09
CA SER A 146 -31.83 -12.00 5.82
C SER A 146 -31.33 -12.74 4.59
N ARG A 147 -31.39 -14.09 4.61
CA ARG A 147 -30.93 -14.95 3.51
C ARG A 147 -32.08 -15.60 2.72
N THR A 148 -33.30 -15.10 2.88
CA THR A 148 -34.48 -15.49 2.10
C THR A 148 -34.70 -14.54 0.95
#